data_AF-A0A818BHR0-F1
#
_entry.id   AF-A0A818BHR0-F1
#
_cell.length_a   1.000
_cell.length_b   1.000
_cell.length_c   1.000
_cell.angle_alpha   90.00
_cell.angle_beta   90.00
_cell.angle_gamma   90.00
#
_symmetry.space_group_name_H-M   'P 1'
#
loop_
_entity.id
_entity.type
_entity.pdbx_description
1 polymer ?
#
loop_
_entity_poly.entity_id
_entity_poly.type
_entity_poly.pdbx_seq_one_letter_code
_entity_poly.pdbx_strand_id
1 'polypeptide(L)'
;MLLSDEVNLFNRLVDAIKIRSLWRQFLEKTSAVIFVVDSNDRDRIDEAYWELHIIANDELLKNLPILIFANKQDLPNALTLDEIKEKLNLSKLDEMKTKWH
;
A
#
# COMPACT_ATOMS: atom_id res chain seq x y z
N MET A 1 -5.85 -7.64 2.35
CA MET A 1 -5.42 -7.11 3.66
C MET A 1 -5.34 -5.60 3.52
N LEU A 2 -6.16 -4.86 4.28
CA LEU A 2 -6.26 -3.40 4.21
C LEU A 2 -4.98 -2.80 4.78
N LEU A 3 -4.21 -2.11 3.95
CA LEU A 3 -3.13 -1.24 4.42
C LEU A 3 -3.59 0.20 4.15
N SER A 4 -4.51 0.66 4.98
CA SER A 4 -4.84 2.08 5.14
C SER A 4 -4.44 2.49 6.55
N ASP A 5 -4.19 3.79 6.74
CA ASP A 5 -3.58 4.47 7.89
C ASP A 5 -3.76 3.91 9.31
N GLU A 6 -4.83 3.17 9.61
CA GLU A 6 -5.02 2.50 10.91
C GLU A 6 -3.95 1.45 11.20
N VAL A 7 -3.45 0.76 10.17
CA VAL A 7 -2.39 -0.25 10.33
C VAL A 7 -1.05 0.40 10.70
N ASN A 8 -0.78 1.62 10.24
CA ASN A 8 0.43 2.35 10.62
C ASN A 8 0.38 2.86 12.08
N LEU A 9 -0.81 3.22 12.57
CA LEU A 9 -1.03 3.52 13.99
C LEU A 9 -0.89 2.24 14.85
N PHE A 10 -1.37 1.10 14.36
CA PHE A 10 -1.25 -0.21 15.01
C PHE A 10 0.20 -0.71 15.06
N ASN A 11 0.99 -0.50 13.99
CA ASN A 11 2.43 -0.79 13.93
C ASN A 11 3.26 0.05 14.90
N ARG A 12 2.76 1.22 15.32
CA ARG A 12 3.42 2.10 16.32
C ARG A 12 3.13 1.67 17.77
N LEU A 13 2.10 0.86 18.03
CA LEU A 13 1.62 0.53 19.38
C LEU A 13 1.88 -0.92 19.81
N VAL A 14 2.25 -1.82 18.90
CA VAL A 14 2.49 -3.24 19.19
C VAL A 14 3.77 -3.67 18.49
N ASP A 15 4.65 -4.42 19.18
CA ASP A 15 5.92 -4.91 18.65
C ASP A 15 5.77 -5.44 17.21
N ALA A 16 6.38 -4.72 16.27
CA ALA A 16 6.28 -4.98 14.82
C ALA A 16 6.62 -6.44 14.46
N ILE A 17 7.40 -7.14 15.28
CA ILE A 17 7.77 -8.54 15.12
C ILE A 17 6.57 -9.49 15.26
N LYS A 18 5.69 -9.28 16.24
CA LYS A 18 4.51 -10.14 16.46
C LYS A 18 3.47 -9.96 15.35
N ILE A 19 3.27 -8.72 14.92
CA ILE A 19 2.35 -8.41 13.81
C ILE A 19 2.89 -8.99 12.50
N ARG A 20 4.17 -8.79 12.17
CA ARG A 20 4.79 -9.36 10.96
C ARG A 20 4.74 -10.88 10.92
N SER A 21 4.85 -11.55 12.08
CA SER A 21 4.70 -13.01 12.16
C SER A 21 3.28 -13.48 11.85
N LEU A 22 2.26 -12.78 12.36
CA LEU A 22 0.86 -13.07 12.04
C LEU A 22 0.53 -12.78 10.57
N TRP A 23 1.14 -11.74 10.00
CA TRP A 23 0.94 -11.38 8.59
C TRP A 23 1.33 -12.51 7.66
N ARG A 24 2.46 -13.20 7.89
CA ARG A 24 2.85 -14.36 7.07
C ARG A 24 1.72 -15.40 6.95
N GLN A 25 1.03 -15.71 8.05
CA GLN A 25 -0.08 -16.67 8.05
C GLN A 25 -1.32 -16.18 7.27
N PHE A 26 -1.61 -14.87 7.32
CA PHE A 26 -2.71 -14.29 6.54
C PHE A 26 -2.35 -14.15 5.05
N LEU A 27 -1.09 -13.87 4.74
CA LEU A 27 -0.61 -13.63 3.39
C LEU A 27 -0.57 -14.90 2.54
N GLU A 28 -0.26 -16.07 3.12
CA GLU A 28 -0.28 -17.36 2.40
C GLU A 28 -1.64 -17.70 1.77
N LYS A 29 -2.74 -17.16 2.30
CA LYS A 29 -4.11 -17.37 1.77
C LYS A 29 -4.67 -16.16 1.04
N THR A 30 -3.87 -15.12 0.83
CA THR A 30 -4.33 -13.87 0.22
C THR A 30 -4.35 -14.01 -1.30
N SER A 31 -5.45 -13.60 -1.94
CA SER A 31 -5.59 -13.61 -3.41
C SER A 31 -5.44 -12.23 -4.06
N ALA A 32 -5.46 -11.16 -3.26
CA ALA A 32 -5.29 -9.78 -3.71
C ALA A 32 -4.89 -8.87 -2.54
N VAL A 33 -4.16 -7.80 -2.82
CA VAL A 33 -3.81 -6.75 -1.86
C VAL A 33 -4.68 -5.53 -2.11
N ILE A 34 -5.15 -4.86 -1.04
CA ILE A 34 -5.77 -3.55 -1.13
C ILE A 34 -4.84 -2.57 -0.41
N PHE A 35 -4.18 -1.73 -1.18
CA PHE A 35 -3.28 -0.69 -0.69
C PHE A 35 -4.04 0.63 -0.68
N VAL A 36 -4.20 1.25 0.48
CA VAL A 36 -5.05 2.42 0.63
C VAL A 36 -4.17 3.62 0.98
N VAL A 37 -4.37 4.69 0.25
CA VAL A 37 -3.58 5.91 0.33
C VAL A 37 -4.43 6.99 0.98
N ASP A 38 -3.95 7.64 2.03
CA ASP A 38 -4.50 8.93 2.46
C ASP A 38 -4.16 9.98 1.42
N SER A 39 -5.11 10.33 0.55
CA SER A 39 -4.84 11.28 -0.52
C SER A 39 -4.61 12.70 0.00
N ASN A 40 -5.07 13.03 1.22
CA ASN A 40 -4.89 14.36 1.79
C ASN A 40 -3.56 14.50 2.55
N ASP A 41 -2.83 13.41 2.79
CA ASP A 41 -1.54 13.41 3.49
C ASP A 41 -0.38 13.44 2.49
N ARG A 42 -0.10 14.64 1.98
CA ARG A 42 0.94 14.86 0.96
C ARG A 42 2.35 14.63 1.48
N ASP A 43 2.59 14.76 2.79
CA ASP A 43 3.91 14.62 3.41
C ASP A 43 4.31 13.14 3.55
N ARG A 44 3.34 12.23 3.73
CA ARG A 44 3.59 10.79 3.90
C ARG A 44 3.47 9.96 2.62
N ILE A 45 3.19 10.58 1.48
CA ILE A 45 3.04 9.85 0.20
C ILE A 45 4.33 9.13 -0.23
N ASP A 46 5.50 9.66 0.13
CA ASP A 46 6.78 9.02 -0.14
C ASP A 46 6.98 7.77 0.72
N GLU A 47 6.48 7.75 1.95
CA GLU A 47 6.44 6.53 2.78
C GLU A 47 5.53 5.47 2.14
N ALA A 48 4.37 5.89 1.61
CA ALA A 48 3.46 5.00 0.90
C ALA A 48 4.09 4.40 -0.37
N TYR A 49 4.90 5.19 -1.10
CA TYR A 49 5.69 4.68 -2.22
C TYR A 49 6.61 3.52 -1.79
N TRP A 50 7.37 3.71 -0.71
CA TRP A 50 8.31 2.68 -0.23
C TRP A 50 7.59 1.41 0.21
N GLU A 51 6.52 1.54 0.99
CA GLU A 51 5.74 0.40 1.48
C GLU A 51 5.08 -0.38 0.32
N LEU A 52 4.49 0.32 -0.65
CA LEU A 52 3.92 -0.31 -1.85
C LEU A 52 4.95 -1.15 -2.60
N HIS A 53 6.17 -0.62 -2.76
CA HIS A 53 7.23 -1.33 -3.48
C HIS A 53 7.83 -2.49 -2.67
N ILE A 54 7.87 -2.39 -1.33
CA ILE A 54 8.24 -3.53 -0.48
C ILE A 54 7.21 -4.65 -0.66
N ILE A 55 5.92 -4.33 -0.63
CA ILE A 55 4.83 -5.29 -0.83
C ILE A 55 4.91 -5.93 -2.22
N ALA A 56 5.11 -5.12 -3.27
CA ALA A 56 5.21 -5.62 -4.64
C ALA A 56 6.42 -6.54 -4.88
N ASN A 57 7.48 -6.41 -4.05
CA ASN A 57 8.66 -7.28 -4.12
C ASN A 57 8.64 -8.45 -3.13
N ASP A 58 7.67 -8.51 -2.22
CA ASP A 58 7.56 -9.59 -1.24
C ASP A 58 7.29 -10.93 -1.95
N GLU A 59 8.02 -11.97 -1.60
CA GLU A 59 7.96 -13.26 -2.29
C GLU A 59 6.56 -13.91 -2.26
N LEU A 60 5.78 -13.64 -1.21
CA LEU A 60 4.43 -14.16 -1.05
C LEU A 60 3.40 -13.33 -1.82
N LEU A 61 3.68 -12.05 -2.10
CA LEU A 61 2.71 -11.08 -2.62
C LEU A 61 2.98 -10.62 -4.05
N LYS A 62 4.21 -10.76 -4.56
CA LYS A 62 4.65 -10.24 -5.88
C LYS A 62 3.81 -10.68 -7.08
N ASN A 63 3.04 -11.76 -6.95
CA ASN A 63 2.17 -12.27 -8.02
C ASN A 63 0.69 -11.93 -7.82
N LEU A 64 0.33 -11.27 -6.72
CA LEU A 64 -1.05 -10.92 -6.42
C LEU A 64 -1.40 -9.57 -7.04
N PRO A 65 -2.63 -9.40 -7.55
CA PRO A 65 -3.10 -8.10 -7.96
C PRO A 65 -3.20 -7.15 -6.76
N ILE A 66 -2.84 -5.89 -6.98
CA ILE A 66 -2.93 -4.81 -5.98
C ILE A 66 -4.03 -3.84 -6.42
N LEU A 67 -4.99 -3.56 -5.55
CA LEU A 67 -5.94 -2.46 -5.73
C LEU A 67 -5.43 -1.25 -4.95
N ILE A 68 -5.24 -0.12 -5.62
CA ILE A 68 -4.83 1.13 -4.98
C ILE A 68 -6.07 1.99 -4.74
N PHE A 69 -6.41 2.20 -3.47
CA PHE A 69 -7.57 2.99 -3.07
C PHE A 69 -7.14 4.37 -2.60
N ALA A 70 -7.39 5.39 -3.42
CA ALA A 70 -7.16 6.79 -3.08
C ALA A 70 -8.24 7.29 -2.12
N ASN A 71 -7.99 7.21 -0.81
CA ASN A 71 -8.96 7.57 0.23
C ASN A 71 -8.93 9.08 0.54
N LYS A 72 -10.01 9.60 1.15
CA LYS A 72 -10.18 11.01 1.56
C LYS A 72 -10.18 12.05 0.43
N GLN A 73 -10.69 11.65 -0.73
CA GLN A 73 -10.83 12.52 -1.92
C GLN A 73 -11.83 13.67 -1.72
N ASP A 74 -12.63 13.64 -0.66
CA ASP A 74 -13.56 14.70 -0.24
C ASP A 74 -12.85 15.94 0.35
N LEU A 75 -11.58 15.82 0.75
CA LEU A 75 -10.84 16.89 1.41
C LEU A 75 -10.16 17.83 0.39
N PRO A 76 -10.02 19.13 0.71
CA PRO A 76 -9.60 20.15 -0.25
C PRO A 76 -8.15 20.02 -0.76
N ASN A 77 -7.28 19.33 -0.02
CA ASN A 77 -5.87 19.13 -0.40
C ASN A 77 -5.59 17.72 -0.91
N ALA A 78 -6.62 16.92 -1.20
CA ALA A 78 -6.46 15.57 -1.71
C ALA A 78 -5.62 15.55 -3.00
N LEU A 79 -4.72 14.58 -3.10
CA LEU A 79 -3.97 14.28 -4.31
C LEU A 79 -4.94 13.78 -5.39
N THR A 80 -4.77 14.29 -6.59
CA THR A 80 -5.45 13.78 -7.78
C THR A 80 -4.93 12.37 -8.12
N LEU A 81 -5.71 11.62 -8.91
CA LEU A 81 -5.28 10.28 -9.35
C LEU A 81 -3.96 10.31 -10.12
N ASP A 82 -3.71 11.36 -10.90
CA ASP A 82 -2.46 11.49 -11.65
C ASP A 82 -1.27 11.80 -10.72
N GLU A 83 -1.45 12.66 -9.73
CA GLU A 83 -0.42 12.90 -8.70
C GLU A 83 -0.11 11.61 -7.91
N ILE A 84 -1.13 10.80 -7.58
CA ILE A 84 -0.94 9.51 -6.90
C ILE A 84 -0.16 8.54 -7.79
N LYS A 85 -0.53 8.41 -9.07
CA LYS A 85 0.18 7.56 -10.03
C LYS A 85 1.66 7.93 -10.15
N GLU A 86 1.94 9.22 -10.23
CA GLU A 86 3.29 9.76 -10.33
C GLU A 86 4.08 9.52 -9.04
N LYS A 87 3.55 9.93 -7.88
CA LYS A 87 4.23 9.83 -6.59
C LYS A 87 4.45 8.39 -6.15
N LEU A 88 3.49 7.50 -6.43
CA LEU A 88 3.66 6.07 -6.20
C LEU A 88 4.41 5.37 -7.33
N ASN A 89 4.81 6.06 -8.40
CA ASN A 89 5.51 5.51 -9.56
C ASN A 89 4.91 4.18 -10.05
N LEU A 90 3.61 4.19 -10.35
CA LEU A 90 2.90 2.95 -10.71
C LEU A 90 3.37 2.36 -12.05
N SER A 91 3.99 3.17 -12.91
CA SER A 91 4.72 2.69 -14.10
C SER A 91 5.81 1.67 -13.76
N LYS A 92 6.48 1.80 -12.62
CA LYS A 92 7.47 0.82 -12.17
C LYS A 92 6.83 -0.53 -11.83
N LEU A 93 5.59 -0.53 -11.33
CA LEU A 93 4.84 -1.77 -11.10
C LEU A 93 4.47 -2.46 -12.41
N ASP A 94 4.15 -1.69 -13.46
CA ASP A 94 3.93 -2.22 -14.81
C ASP A 94 5.19 -2.89 -15.36
N GLU A 95 6.37 -2.25 -15.21
CA GLU A 95 7.67 -2.83 -15.59
C GLU A 95 7.96 -4.14 -14.83
N MET A 96 7.61 -4.17 -13.55
CA MET A 96 7.69 -5.36 -12.69
C MET A 96 6.60 -6.40 -12.98
N LYS A 97 5.70 -6.16 -13.94
CA LYS A 97 4.55 -7.01 -14.29
C LYS A 97 3.60 -7.26 -13.11
N THR A 98 3.60 -6.37 -12.12
CA THR A 98 2.66 -6.42 -10.99
C THR A 98 1.34 -5.82 -11.44
N LYS A 99 0.27 -6.61 -11.42
CA LYS A 99 -1.06 -6.12 -11.85
C LYS A 99 -1.62 -5.18 -10.79
N TRP A 100 -1.86 -3.92 -11.14
CA TRP A 100 -2.52 -2.95 -10.26
C TRP A 100 -3.81 -2.39 -10.90
N HIS A 101 -4.73 -1.91 -10.05
CA HIS A 101 -5.97 -1.24 -10.43
C HIS A 101 -6.18 -0.01 -9.57
#